data_AF-A0A7C4DJJ6-F1
#
_entry.id   AF-A0A7C4DJJ6-F1
#
_cell.length_a   1.000
_cell.length_b   1.000
_cell.length_c   1.000
_cell.angle_alpha   90.00
_cell.angle_beta   90.00
_cell.angle_gamma   90.00
#
_symmetry.space_group_name_H-M   'P 1'
#
loop_
_entity.id
_entity.type
_entity.pdbx_description
1 polymer ?
#
loop_
_entity_poly.entity_id
_entity_poly.type
_entity_poly.pdbx_seq_one_letter_code
_entity_poly.pdbx_strand_id
1 'polypeptide(L)'
;MVDLNDILNAAILPLMEASGFEVLPTARVNHEPPATAEANPAFNRYIFSLLTCFEEGIQPPKKRFSPDDLAALTLKDYLARYRARGQELDPGYDASRALLLVIDQGEEIINIAPTERDQKQAFFNQLGETLRDRGIWLLFSLREDYVARLDSYIKPIPTGFATRYRLRLLQPESALEAIQKPPQQQNVTFTDEAAKELINDLRQMQVQQPDGSSKEEPGLYVEPVQLQVVCHRLWGSLNRADNEIGLDDLKGIGNVNNALADYYKLQVAVVSAKTGVRERAIREWFDRKLITK
;
A
#
# COMPACT_ATOMS: atom_id res chain seq x y z
N MET A 1 -3.95 -4.18 7.69
CA MET A 1 -5.07 -3.53 6.98
C MET A 1 -4.56 -3.53 5.57
N VAL A 2 -5.16 -4.29 4.64
CA VAL A 2 -4.68 -4.36 3.26
C VAL A 2 -4.84 -2.99 2.60
N ASP A 3 -3.88 -2.14 2.90
CA ASP A 3 -3.40 -1.11 2.03
C ASP A 3 -2.71 -1.83 0.86
N LEU A 4 -2.59 -1.15 -0.28
CA LEU A 4 -1.81 -1.71 -1.38
C LEU A 4 -0.41 -2.12 -0.92
N ASN A 5 0.15 -1.37 0.04
CA ASN A 5 1.39 -1.70 0.73
C ASN A 5 1.42 -3.16 1.23
N ASP A 6 0.33 -3.71 1.78
CA ASP A 6 0.28 -5.11 2.25
C ASP A 6 0.36 -6.10 1.07
N ILE A 7 -0.30 -5.83 -0.08
CA ILE A 7 -0.22 -6.69 -1.28
C ILE A 7 1.17 -6.63 -1.92
N LEU A 8 1.72 -5.43 -2.02
CA LEU A 8 3.06 -5.21 -2.56
C LEU A 8 4.06 -6.02 -1.75
N ASN A 9 4.13 -5.78 -0.44
CA ASN A 9 5.13 -6.40 0.43
C ASN A 9 4.92 -7.91 0.59
N ALA A 10 3.68 -8.41 0.65
CA ALA A 10 3.42 -9.82 0.93
C ALA A 10 3.60 -10.74 -0.28
N ALA A 11 3.44 -10.23 -1.50
CA ALA A 11 3.43 -11.09 -2.70
C ALA A 11 4.31 -10.53 -3.83
N ILE A 12 4.08 -9.29 -4.25
CA ILE A 12 4.74 -8.78 -5.46
C ILE A 12 6.24 -8.61 -5.24
N LEU A 13 6.66 -7.96 -4.16
CA LEU A 13 8.08 -7.69 -3.92
C LEU A 13 8.91 -8.99 -3.75
N PRO A 14 8.48 -9.98 -2.94
CA PRO A 14 9.19 -11.27 -2.85
C PRO A 14 9.31 -11.99 -4.20
N LEU A 15 8.27 -11.93 -5.05
CA LEU A 15 8.31 -12.52 -6.39
C LEU A 15 9.30 -11.80 -7.32
N MET A 16 9.41 -10.48 -7.20
CA MET A 16 10.39 -9.70 -7.97
C MET A 16 11.81 -9.98 -7.51
N GLU A 17 12.06 -10.10 -6.21
CA GLU A 17 13.35 -10.50 -5.67
C GLU A 17 13.77 -11.90 -6.16
N ALA A 18 12.84 -12.87 -6.11
CA ALA A 18 13.06 -14.21 -6.64
C ALA A 18 13.31 -14.24 -8.16
N SER A 19 12.81 -13.22 -8.88
CA SER A 19 13.05 -13.01 -10.31
C SER A 19 14.36 -12.27 -10.61
N GLY A 20 15.17 -11.96 -9.58
CA GLY A 20 16.49 -11.35 -9.72
C GLY A 20 16.55 -9.83 -9.55
N PHE A 21 15.43 -9.16 -9.30
CA PHE A 21 15.42 -7.71 -9.04
C PHE A 21 16.03 -7.40 -7.67
N GLU A 22 16.79 -6.32 -7.58
CA GLU A 22 17.07 -5.67 -6.31
C GLU A 22 15.93 -4.69 -6.00
N VAL A 23 15.10 -5.03 -5.03
CA VAL A 23 13.91 -4.24 -4.67
C VAL A 23 14.30 -3.25 -3.58
N LEU A 24 14.13 -1.95 -3.87
CA LEU A 24 14.34 -0.91 -2.86
C LEU A 24 13.12 -0.85 -1.91
N PRO A 25 13.30 -0.32 -0.68
CA PRO A 25 12.19 -0.11 0.24
C PRO A 25 11.02 0.64 -0.42
N THR A 26 9.79 0.21 -0.12
CA THR A 26 8.57 0.88 -0.59
C THR A 26 8.55 2.32 -0.10
N ALA A 27 8.50 3.26 -1.04
CA ALA A 27 8.61 4.68 -0.75
C ALA A 27 7.26 5.40 -0.84
N ARG A 28 7.08 6.39 0.03
CA ARG A 28 6.03 7.41 -0.02
C ARG A 28 6.67 8.77 -0.19
N VAL A 29 5.90 9.77 -0.63
CA VAL A 29 6.46 11.09 -0.97
C VAL A 29 6.09 12.17 0.05
N ASN A 30 5.85 11.76 1.30
CA ASN A 30 5.26 12.58 2.36
C ASN A 30 6.17 12.90 3.55
N HIS A 31 7.47 12.64 3.45
CA HIS A 31 8.40 12.99 4.52
C HIS A 31 8.57 14.51 4.63
N GLU A 32 8.63 15.00 5.86
CA GLU A 32 8.94 16.40 6.12
C GLU A 32 10.44 16.65 5.93
N PRO A 33 10.83 17.66 5.13
CA PRO A 33 12.23 17.96 4.91
C PRO A 33 12.90 18.65 6.10
N PRO A 34 14.24 18.61 6.20
CA PRO A 34 14.95 19.39 7.20
C PRO A 34 14.78 20.89 6.92
N ALA A 35 14.79 21.72 7.97
CA ALA A 35 14.60 23.17 7.85
C ALA A 35 15.63 23.87 6.94
N THR A 36 16.79 23.26 6.75
CA THR A 36 17.89 23.68 5.87
C THR A 36 17.59 23.47 4.38
N ALA A 37 16.62 22.61 4.03
CA ALA A 37 16.35 22.22 2.65
C ALA A 37 15.86 23.37 1.77
N GLU A 38 15.07 24.30 2.33
CA GLU A 38 14.50 25.43 1.57
C GLU A 38 15.56 26.39 1.03
N ALA A 39 16.77 26.39 1.61
CA ALA A 39 17.87 27.21 1.13
C ALA A 39 18.54 26.65 -0.15
N ASN A 40 18.28 25.40 -0.51
CA ASN A 40 18.86 24.76 -1.69
C ASN A 40 17.89 24.89 -2.88
N PRO A 41 18.23 25.67 -3.93
CA PRO A 41 17.36 25.83 -5.10
C PRO A 41 17.19 24.55 -5.94
N ALA A 42 18.06 23.55 -5.77
CA ALA A 42 17.93 22.25 -6.42
C ALA A 42 17.09 21.24 -5.61
N PHE A 43 16.64 21.62 -4.41
CA PHE A 43 15.86 20.77 -3.54
C PHE A 43 14.50 20.41 -4.17
N ASN A 44 14.09 19.15 -4.00
CA ASN A 44 12.77 18.67 -4.36
C ASN A 44 12.23 17.79 -3.25
N ARG A 45 11.13 18.19 -2.61
CA ARG A 45 10.59 17.49 -1.43
C ARG A 45 10.18 16.04 -1.70
N TYR A 46 9.69 15.77 -2.92
CA TYR A 46 9.20 14.45 -3.29
C TYR A 46 10.38 13.51 -3.52
N ILE A 47 11.46 13.99 -4.16
CA ILE A 47 12.71 13.24 -4.29
C ILE A 47 13.31 12.98 -2.91
N PHE A 48 13.45 14.00 -2.07
CA PHE A 48 13.94 13.84 -0.70
C PHE A 48 13.18 12.76 0.08
N SER A 49 11.84 12.75 -0.04
CA SER A 49 11.02 11.74 0.61
C SER A 49 11.33 10.32 0.10
N LEU A 50 11.43 10.13 -1.22
CA LEU A 50 11.83 8.83 -1.78
C LEU A 50 13.19 8.37 -1.25
N LEU A 51 14.19 9.27 -1.28
CA LEU A 51 15.54 8.93 -0.82
C LEU A 51 15.56 8.58 0.66
N THR A 52 14.76 9.28 1.47
CA THR A 52 14.62 9.00 2.90
C THR A 52 14.09 7.58 3.13
N CYS A 53 13.03 7.17 2.41
CA CYS A 53 12.52 5.80 2.50
C CYS A 53 13.57 4.77 2.08
N PHE A 54 14.29 5.02 0.99
CA PHE A 54 15.32 4.09 0.51
C PHE A 54 16.46 3.91 1.52
N GLU A 55 16.86 4.98 2.21
CA GLU A 55 17.87 4.91 3.27
C GLU A 55 17.43 4.06 4.48
N GLU A 56 16.12 3.89 4.73
CA GLU A 56 15.63 3.03 5.82
C GLU A 56 16.05 1.57 5.64
N GLY A 57 16.23 1.12 4.38
CA GLY A 57 16.70 -0.22 4.04
C GLY A 57 18.20 -0.44 4.26
N ILE A 58 18.99 0.62 4.45
CA ILE A 58 20.45 0.51 4.52
C ILE A 58 20.91 0.06 5.91
N GLN A 59 21.76 -0.96 5.93
CA GLN A 59 22.42 -1.48 7.13
C GLN A 59 23.95 -1.51 6.96
N PRO A 60 24.73 -1.17 8.01
CA PRO A 60 24.28 -0.61 9.28
C PRO A 60 23.86 0.87 9.16
N PRO A 61 23.05 1.43 10.09
CA PRO A 61 22.49 2.79 9.94
C PRO A 61 23.55 3.89 9.83
N LYS A 62 24.74 3.68 10.39
CA LYS A 62 25.90 4.59 10.26
C LYS A 62 26.42 4.78 8.83
N LYS A 63 26.00 3.93 7.89
CA LYS A 63 26.34 4.02 6.45
C LYS A 63 25.27 4.78 5.66
N ARG A 64 24.22 5.25 6.32
CA ARG A 64 23.18 6.08 5.71
C ARG A 64 23.70 7.49 5.45
N PHE A 65 23.19 8.11 4.39
CA PHE A 65 23.35 9.53 4.15
C PHE A 65 22.59 10.34 5.21
N SER A 66 23.10 11.52 5.56
CA SER A 66 22.39 12.43 6.46
C SER A 66 21.19 13.07 5.73
N PRO A 67 20.17 13.58 6.45
CA PRO A 67 19.07 14.31 5.83
C PRO A 67 19.53 15.50 4.97
N ASP A 68 20.59 16.21 5.40
CA ASP A 68 21.16 17.32 4.63
C ASP A 68 21.83 16.84 3.33
N ASP A 69 22.53 15.70 3.37
CA ASP A 69 23.10 15.08 2.16
C ASP A 69 21.97 14.69 1.19
N LEU A 70 20.90 14.06 1.69
CA LEU A 70 19.76 13.65 0.87
C LEU A 70 19.05 14.85 0.22
N ALA A 71 18.91 15.96 0.94
CA ALA A 71 18.29 17.18 0.41
C ALA A 71 19.10 17.82 -0.74
N ALA A 72 20.37 17.45 -0.92
CA ALA A 72 21.23 17.92 -1.98
C ALA A 72 21.34 16.96 -3.19
N LEU A 73 20.76 15.76 -3.10
CA LEU A 73 20.89 14.74 -4.14
C LEU A 73 19.73 14.72 -5.13
N THR A 74 20.05 14.47 -6.39
CA THR A 74 19.06 14.02 -7.38
C THR A 74 18.82 12.51 -7.22
N LEU A 75 17.67 12.01 -7.72
CA LEU A 75 17.39 10.57 -7.70
C LEU A 75 18.48 9.75 -8.41
N LYS A 76 18.95 10.23 -9.56
CA LYS A 76 19.98 9.55 -10.35
C LYS A 76 21.32 9.49 -9.61
N ASP A 77 21.75 10.60 -9.03
CA ASP A 77 23.00 10.66 -8.26
C ASP A 77 22.93 9.76 -7.02
N TYR A 78 21.78 9.75 -6.34
CA TYR A 78 21.54 8.86 -5.22
C TYR A 78 21.68 7.39 -5.63
N LEU A 79 21.02 6.94 -6.70
CA LEU A 79 21.06 5.53 -7.12
C LEU A 79 22.46 5.10 -7.58
N ALA A 80 23.23 6.00 -8.20
CA ALA A 80 24.63 5.74 -8.54
C ALA A 80 25.48 5.52 -7.27
N ARG A 81 25.32 6.39 -6.26
CA ARG A 81 26.00 6.25 -4.96
C ARG A 81 25.51 5.03 -4.17
N TYR A 82 24.24 4.71 -4.26
CA TYR A 82 23.64 3.54 -3.64
C TYR A 82 24.32 2.25 -4.15
N ARG A 83 24.47 2.09 -5.48
CA ARG A 83 25.16 0.93 -6.07
C ARG A 83 26.65 0.89 -5.70
N ALA A 84 27.35 2.01 -5.77
CA ALA A 84 28.76 2.09 -5.38
C ALA A 84 28.95 1.68 -3.91
N ARG A 85 28.08 2.16 -3.03
CA ARG A 85 28.06 1.77 -1.61
C ARG A 85 27.76 0.27 -1.44
N GLY A 86 26.85 -0.31 -2.23
CA GLY A 86 26.60 -1.75 -2.23
C GLY A 86 27.86 -2.58 -2.52
N GLN A 87 28.59 -2.21 -3.57
CA GLN A 87 29.87 -2.83 -3.95
C GLN A 87 30.96 -2.71 -2.88
N GLU A 88 30.99 -1.58 -2.16
CA GLU A 88 31.95 -1.35 -1.07
C GLU A 88 31.63 -2.17 0.18
N LEU A 89 30.34 -2.35 0.50
CA LEU A 89 29.89 -3.00 1.72
C LEU A 89 29.81 -4.53 1.59
N ASP A 90 29.55 -5.04 0.39
CA ASP A 90 29.42 -6.47 0.11
C ASP A 90 30.20 -6.85 -1.16
N PRO A 91 31.31 -7.59 -1.04
CA PRO A 91 32.06 -8.10 -2.19
C PRO A 91 31.25 -9.01 -3.13
N GLY A 92 30.14 -9.58 -2.65
CA GLY A 92 29.20 -10.37 -3.43
C GLY A 92 28.09 -9.56 -4.11
N TYR A 93 28.08 -8.24 -3.97
CA TYR A 93 27.05 -7.38 -4.53
C TYR A 93 27.05 -7.42 -6.06
N ASP A 94 25.98 -7.95 -6.63
CA ASP A 94 25.77 -8.00 -8.08
C ASP A 94 25.10 -6.71 -8.59
N ALA A 95 25.93 -5.74 -8.99
CA ALA A 95 25.48 -4.48 -9.57
C ALA A 95 24.80 -4.61 -10.95
N SER A 96 24.79 -5.80 -11.56
CA SER A 96 24.07 -6.06 -12.81
C SER A 96 22.58 -6.29 -12.61
N ARG A 97 22.13 -6.57 -11.37
CA ARG A 97 20.71 -6.72 -11.03
C ARG A 97 19.95 -5.44 -11.34
N ALA A 98 18.78 -5.62 -11.96
CA ALA A 98 17.87 -4.51 -12.19
C ALA A 98 17.32 -4.01 -10.84
N LEU A 99 17.29 -2.70 -10.65
CA LEU A 99 16.66 -2.07 -9.48
C LEU A 99 15.16 -1.95 -9.73
N LEU A 100 14.36 -2.30 -8.73
CA LEU A 100 12.93 -2.01 -8.72
C LEU A 100 12.65 -0.91 -7.69
N LEU A 101 12.28 0.27 -8.19
CA LEU A 101 11.73 1.35 -7.37
C LEU A 101 10.25 1.09 -7.14
N VAL A 102 9.80 1.23 -5.91
CA VAL A 102 8.39 1.05 -5.54
C VAL A 102 7.90 2.34 -4.91
N ILE A 103 6.92 2.98 -5.55
CA ILE A 103 6.27 4.20 -5.02
C ILE A 103 4.83 3.85 -4.73
N ASP A 104 4.46 3.89 -3.46
CA ASP A 104 3.09 3.70 -3.00
C ASP A 104 2.38 5.03 -2.74
N GLN A 105 1.05 5.03 -2.85
CA GLN A 105 0.20 6.21 -2.70
C GLN A 105 0.68 7.42 -3.53
N GLY A 106 0.99 7.19 -4.81
CA GLY A 106 1.54 8.20 -5.71
C GLY A 106 0.67 9.46 -5.87
N GLU A 107 -0.62 9.38 -5.53
CA GLU A 107 -1.50 10.55 -5.40
C GLU A 107 -1.00 11.63 -4.42
N GLU A 108 -0.15 11.26 -3.46
CA GLU A 108 0.45 12.19 -2.51
C GLU A 108 1.21 13.33 -3.18
N ILE A 109 1.85 13.06 -4.33
CA ILE A 109 2.53 14.08 -5.14
C ILE A 109 1.57 15.24 -5.48
N ILE A 110 0.29 14.93 -5.65
CA ILE A 110 -0.72 15.92 -6.00
C ILE A 110 -1.25 16.66 -4.76
N ASN A 111 -1.38 15.97 -3.62
CA ASN A 111 -2.11 16.46 -2.45
C ASN A 111 -1.26 17.21 -1.42
N ILE A 112 0.01 16.85 -1.23
CA ILE A 112 0.83 17.38 -0.13
C ILE A 112 1.10 18.87 -0.28
N ALA A 113 1.52 19.30 -1.47
CA ALA A 113 1.74 20.70 -1.79
C ALA A 113 1.00 21.05 -3.08
N PRO A 114 -0.34 21.30 -3.02
CA PRO A 114 -1.20 21.42 -4.20
C PRO A 114 -0.74 22.49 -5.19
N THR A 115 -0.16 23.59 -4.71
CA THR A 115 0.26 24.75 -5.51
C THR A 115 1.67 24.62 -6.12
N GLU A 116 2.48 23.66 -5.69
CA GLU A 116 3.88 23.53 -6.13
C GLU A 116 4.02 22.78 -7.46
N ARG A 117 3.46 23.36 -8.52
CA ARG A 117 3.46 22.75 -9.86
C ARG A 117 4.88 22.45 -10.37
N ASP A 118 5.81 23.36 -10.16
CA ASP A 118 7.18 23.24 -10.69
C ASP A 118 7.95 22.13 -9.97
N GLN A 119 7.79 21.97 -8.65
CA GLN A 119 8.40 20.86 -7.92
C GLN A 119 7.83 19.51 -8.36
N LYS A 120 6.52 19.42 -8.61
CA LYS A 120 5.89 18.20 -9.16
C LYS A 120 6.46 17.87 -10.52
N GLN A 121 6.56 18.87 -11.42
CA GLN A 121 7.14 18.66 -12.73
C GLN A 121 8.62 18.24 -12.64
N ALA A 122 9.40 18.87 -11.77
CA ALA A 122 10.80 18.52 -11.53
C ALA A 122 10.96 17.09 -11.00
N PHE A 123 10.05 16.62 -10.14
CA PHE A 123 10.02 15.23 -9.69
C PHE A 123 9.86 14.26 -10.87
N PHE A 124 8.84 14.46 -11.72
CA PHE A 124 8.63 13.60 -12.88
C PHE A 124 9.75 13.71 -13.92
N ASN A 125 10.40 14.87 -14.03
CA ASN A 125 11.60 15.03 -14.87
C ASN A 125 12.74 14.14 -14.38
N GLN A 126 13.04 14.14 -13.08
CA GLN A 126 14.10 13.29 -12.50
C GLN A 126 13.76 11.80 -12.58
N LEU A 127 12.50 11.44 -12.31
CA LEU A 127 12.03 10.06 -12.43
C LEU A 127 12.14 9.59 -13.90
N GLY A 128 11.71 10.42 -14.84
CA GLY A 128 11.82 10.15 -16.26
C GLY A 128 13.26 10.02 -16.75
N GLU A 129 14.17 10.86 -16.26
CA GLU A 129 15.61 10.72 -16.54
C GLU A 129 16.16 9.40 -16.03
N THR A 130 15.84 9.05 -14.78
CA THR A 130 16.31 7.83 -14.12
C THR A 130 15.84 6.58 -14.86
N LEU A 131 14.56 6.53 -15.26
CA LEU A 131 13.95 5.37 -15.93
C LEU A 131 14.39 5.19 -17.39
N ARG A 132 15.23 6.07 -17.94
CA ARG A 132 15.87 5.81 -19.25
C ARG A 132 16.91 4.70 -19.16
N ASP A 133 17.47 4.46 -17.97
CA ASP A 133 18.26 3.29 -17.70
C ASP A 133 17.36 2.04 -17.65
N ARG A 134 17.58 1.09 -18.57
CA ARG A 134 16.81 -0.15 -18.66
C ARG A 134 17.05 -1.10 -17.49
N GLY A 135 18.09 -0.87 -16.70
CA GLY A 135 18.36 -1.54 -15.44
C GLY A 135 17.57 -0.99 -14.26
N ILE A 136 16.69 0.00 -14.46
CA ILE A 136 15.85 0.57 -13.41
C ILE A 136 14.38 0.47 -13.81
N TRP A 137 13.60 -0.17 -12.95
CA TRP A 137 12.17 -0.40 -13.10
C TRP A 137 11.41 0.37 -12.04
N LEU A 138 10.16 0.70 -12.34
CA LEU A 138 9.27 1.39 -11.41
C LEU A 138 7.94 0.66 -11.32
N LEU A 139 7.56 0.32 -10.10
CA LEU A 139 6.20 0.00 -9.72
C LEU A 139 5.58 1.23 -9.04
N PHE A 140 4.65 1.87 -9.74
CA PHE A 140 3.98 3.08 -9.27
C PHE A 140 2.51 2.77 -8.96
N SER A 141 2.16 2.89 -7.68
CA SER A 141 0.81 2.72 -7.18
C SER A 141 0.13 4.07 -7.03
N LEU A 142 -1.15 4.11 -7.39
CA LEU A 142 -2.02 5.25 -7.10
C LEU A 142 -3.48 4.83 -7.11
N ARG A 143 -4.32 5.67 -6.50
CA ARG A 143 -5.77 5.59 -6.71
C ARG A 143 -6.17 5.99 -8.13
N GLU A 144 -7.17 5.30 -8.69
CA GLU A 144 -7.61 5.49 -10.07
C GLU A 144 -8.12 6.92 -10.36
N ASP A 145 -8.80 7.55 -9.40
CA ASP A 145 -9.32 8.92 -9.52
C ASP A 145 -8.21 9.99 -9.65
N TYR A 146 -6.95 9.62 -9.38
CA TYR A 146 -5.79 10.51 -9.53
C TYR A 146 -5.07 10.36 -10.87
N VAL A 147 -5.38 9.34 -11.67
CA VAL A 147 -4.68 9.08 -12.95
C VAL A 147 -4.72 10.31 -13.85
N ALA A 148 -5.91 10.88 -14.07
CA ALA A 148 -6.08 12.08 -14.91
C ALA A 148 -5.38 13.32 -14.34
N ARG A 149 -5.19 13.39 -13.01
CA ARG A 149 -4.49 14.51 -12.35
C ARG A 149 -2.98 14.44 -12.59
N LEU A 150 -2.43 13.23 -12.82
CA LEU A 150 -1.03 13.04 -13.15
C LEU A 150 -0.70 13.35 -14.62
N ASP A 151 -1.66 13.24 -15.55
CA ASP A 151 -1.41 13.37 -17.00
C ASP A 151 -0.63 14.63 -17.39
N SER A 152 -0.80 15.73 -16.66
CA SER A 152 -0.08 16.99 -16.88
C SER A 152 1.43 16.92 -16.63
N TYR A 153 1.90 15.90 -15.90
CA TYR A 153 3.28 15.80 -15.42
C TYR A 153 4.05 14.61 -15.98
N ILE A 154 3.38 13.56 -16.44
CA ILE A 154 4.00 12.26 -16.76
C ILE A 154 4.71 12.20 -18.11
N LYS A 155 4.65 13.26 -18.93
CA LYS A 155 5.33 13.32 -20.24
C LYS A 155 6.82 12.91 -20.21
N PRO A 156 7.61 13.23 -19.16
CA PRO A 156 9.00 12.79 -19.07
C PRO A 156 9.18 11.28 -18.83
N ILE A 157 8.16 10.58 -18.33
CA ILE A 157 8.23 9.16 -17.98
C ILE A 157 8.29 8.31 -19.26
N PRO A 158 9.30 7.44 -19.43
CA PRO A 158 9.35 6.50 -20.54
C PRO A 158 8.05 5.70 -20.63
N THR A 159 7.46 5.64 -21.83
CA THR A 159 6.16 5.00 -22.10
C THR A 159 4.95 5.62 -21.38
N GLY A 160 5.09 6.69 -20.58
CA GLY A 160 3.97 7.40 -19.95
C GLY A 160 3.07 6.51 -19.08
N PHE A 161 3.66 5.53 -18.37
CA PHE A 161 2.94 4.48 -17.65
C PHE A 161 1.99 3.67 -18.56
N ALA A 162 2.43 3.26 -19.75
CA ALA A 162 1.59 2.48 -20.67
C ALA A 162 1.13 1.14 -20.08
N THR A 163 1.98 0.49 -19.28
CA THR A 163 1.62 -0.73 -18.54
C THR A 163 0.86 -0.37 -17.28
N ARG A 164 -0.46 -0.57 -17.28
CA ARG A 164 -1.34 -0.29 -16.14
C ARG A 164 -2.10 -1.54 -15.74
N TYR A 165 -2.15 -1.81 -14.44
CA TYR A 165 -2.98 -2.86 -13.89
C TYR A 165 -3.95 -2.25 -12.89
N ARG A 166 -5.25 -2.32 -13.21
CA ARG A 166 -6.30 -1.87 -12.30
C ARG A 166 -6.66 -3.02 -11.36
N LEU A 167 -6.46 -2.80 -10.07
CA LEU A 167 -6.97 -3.70 -9.06
C LEU A 167 -8.49 -3.55 -8.97
N ARG A 168 -9.17 -4.68 -9.17
CA ARG A 168 -10.62 -4.78 -9.10
C ARG A 168 -11.01 -5.44 -7.78
N LEU A 169 -12.27 -5.25 -7.39
CA LEU A 169 -12.91 -6.05 -6.35
C LEU A 169 -12.87 -7.54 -6.74
N LEU A 170 -12.99 -8.43 -5.75
CA LEU A 170 -12.88 -9.86 -5.96
C LEU A 170 -14.15 -10.41 -6.62
N GLN A 171 -13.98 -11.23 -7.65
CA GLN A 171 -15.05 -12.11 -8.10
C GLN A 171 -15.33 -13.17 -7.02
N PRO A 172 -16.52 -13.77 -6.99
CA PRO A 172 -16.85 -14.82 -6.02
C PRO A 172 -15.85 -15.98 -6.01
N GLU A 173 -15.37 -16.38 -7.18
CA GLU A 173 -14.40 -17.48 -7.32
C GLU A 173 -13.04 -17.08 -6.72
N SER A 174 -12.58 -15.85 -6.97
CA SER A 174 -11.34 -15.34 -6.37
C SER A 174 -11.47 -15.11 -4.86
N ALA A 175 -12.65 -14.71 -4.39
CA ALA A 175 -12.93 -14.57 -2.96
C ALA A 175 -12.91 -15.93 -2.25
N LEU A 176 -13.40 -16.98 -2.89
CA LEU A 176 -13.35 -18.35 -2.36
C LEU A 176 -11.90 -18.78 -2.12
N GLU A 177 -11.04 -18.59 -3.12
CA GLU A 177 -9.61 -18.88 -2.96
C GLU A 177 -8.96 -18.04 -1.86
N ALA A 178 -9.30 -16.75 -1.77
CA ALA A 178 -8.77 -15.85 -0.75
C ALA A 178 -9.21 -16.23 0.68
N ILE A 179 -10.38 -16.83 0.84
CA ILE A 179 -10.88 -17.35 2.12
C ILE A 179 -10.20 -18.66 2.49
N GLN A 180 -10.14 -19.62 1.56
CA GLN A 180 -9.79 -21.00 1.89
C GLN A 180 -8.28 -21.27 1.90
N LYS A 181 -7.49 -20.63 1.02
CA LYS A 181 -6.06 -20.92 0.90
C LYS A 181 -5.24 -20.54 2.15
N PRO A 182 -5.43 -19.36 2.78
CA PRO A 182 -4.59 -18.99 3.93
C PRO A 182 -4.77 -19.91 5.15
N PRO A 183 -5.99 -20.27 5.59
CA PRO A 183 -6.22 -21.28 6.64
C PRO A 183 -5.62 -22.65 6.28
N GLN A 184 -5.76 -23.07 5.02
CA GLN A 184 -5.26 -24.36 4.55
C GLN A 184 -3.73 -24.48 4.72
N GLN A 185 -2.99 -23.39 4.51
CA GLN A 185 -1.53 -23.35 4.75
C GLN A 185 -1.17 -23.59 6.23
N GLN A 186 -2.13 -23.43 7.14
CA GLN A 186 -1.99 -23.69 8.58
C GLN A 186 -2.70 -24.99 9.00
N ASN A 187 -3.08 -25.84 8.05
CA ASN A 187 -3.84 -27.09 8.26
C ASN A 187 -5.24 -26.87 8.89
N VAL A 188 -5.85 -25.71 8.63
CA VAL A 188 -7.23 -25.42 9.03
C VAL A 188 -8.12 -25.42 7.78
N THR A 189 -9.19 -26.22 7.80
CA THR A 189 -10.15 -26.31 6.70
C THR A 189 -11.22 -25.24 6.85
N PHE A 190 -11.37 -24.35 5.87
CA PHE A 190 -12.54 -23.48 5.79
C PHE A 190 -13.56 -24.16 4.89
N THR A 191 -14.70 -24.58 5.43
CA THR A 191 -15.67 -25.39 4.68
C THR A 191 -16.23 -24.62 3.48
N ASP A 192 -16.57 -25.36 2.43
CA ASP A 192 -17.07 -24.79 1.18
C ASP A 192 -18.39 -24.04 1.41
N GLU A 193 -19.26 -24.60 2.25
CA GLU A 193 -20.54 -24.02 2.62
C GLU A 193 -20.36 -22.70 3.38
N ALA A 194 -19.45 -22.67 4.36
CA ALA A 194 -19.18 -21.46 5.12
C ALA A 194 -18.54 -20.38 4.23
N ALA A 195 -17.57 -20.74 3.38
CA ALA A 195 -16.92 -19.77 2.52
C ALA A 195 -17.90 -19.13 1.53
N LYS A 196 -18.82 -19.93 0.95
CA LYS A 196 -19.89 -19.44 0.07
C LYS A 196 -20.88 -18.54 0.81
N GLU A 197 -21.29 -18.91 2.02
CA GLU A 197 -22.17 -18.08 2.85
C GLU A 197 -21.54 -16.72 3.14
N LEU A 198 -20.28 -16.71 3.60
CA LEU A 198 -19.54 -15.47 3.86
C LEU A 198 -19.43 -14.58 2.61
N ILE A 199 -19.17 -15.17 1.44
CA ILE A 199 -19.14 -14.43 0.18
C ILE A 199 -20.51 -13.84 -0.14
N ASN A 200 -21.59 -14.59 0.05
CA ASN A 200 -22.95 -14.10 -0.21
C ASN A 200 -23.31 -12.94 0.71
N ASP A 201 -22.95 -13.02 1.98
CA ASP A 201 -23.15 -11.96 2.97
C ASP A 201 -22.37 -10.70 2.60
N LEU A 202 -21.07 -10.84 2.30
CA LEU A 202 -20.19 -9.73 1.93
C LEU A 202 -20.57 -9.04 0.62
N ARG A 203 -21.37 -9.69 -0.22
CA ARG A 203 -21.84 -9.13 -1.48
C ARG A 203 -23.19 -8.44 -1.35
N GLN A 204 -23.94 -8.60 -0.25
CA GLN A 204 -25.25 -7.96 -0.12
C GLN A 204 -25.11 -6.44 -0.18
N MET A 205 -25.93 -5.81 -1.01
CA MET A 205 -25.98 -4.35 -1.13
C MET A 205 -27.42 -3.86 -1.21
N GLN A 206 -27.66 -2.66 -0.68
CA GLN A 206 -28.94 -1.98 -0.81
C GLN A 206 -28.99 -1.24 -2.14
N VAL A 207 -29.88 -1.68 -3.02
CA VAL A 207 -30.12 -1.08 -4.34
C VAL A 207 -31.35 -0.19 -4.25
N GLN A 208 -31.15 1.10 -4.53
CA GLN A 208 -32.26 2.04 -4.63
C GLN A 208 -33.04 1.78 -5.93
N GLN A 209 -34.33 1.54 -5.78
CA GLN A 209 -35.26 1.30 -6.87
C GLN A 209 -35.79 2.63 -7.45
N PRO A 210 -36.30 2.63 -8.70
CA PRO A 210 -36.84 3.84 -9.33
C PRO A 210 -38.00 4.51 -8.57
N ASP A 211 -38.71 3.75 -7.73
CA ASP A 211 -39.81 4.23 -6.89
C ASP A 211 -39.33 4.83 -5.55
N GLY A 212 -38.01 4.90 -5.33
CA GLY A 212 -37.40 5.42 -4.10
C GLY A 212 -37.29 4.39 -2.96
N SER A 213 -37.85 3.19 -3.12
CA SER A 213 -37.63 2.09 -2.17
C SER A 213 -36.20 1.54 -2.27
N SER A 214 -35.75 0.83 -1.23
CA SER A 214 -34.47 0.10 -1.24
C SER A 214 -34.74 -1.40 -1.15
N LYS A 215 -34.00 -2.17 -1.93
CA LYS A 215 -34.06 -3.63 -1.92
C LYS A 215 -32.66 -4.19 -1.75
N GLU A 216 -32.55 -5.22 -0.92
CA GLU A 216 -31.31 -5.97 -0.77
C GLU A 216 -31.13 -6.92 -1.94
N GLU A 217 -29.99 -6.81 -2.63
CA GLU A 217 -29.61 -7.71 -3.72
C GLU A 217 -28.12 -8.04 -3.63
N PRO A 218 -27.71 -9.26 -4.03
CA PRO A 218 -26.30 -9.61 -4.08
C PRO A 218 -25.59 -8.83 -5.19
N GLY A 219 -24.60 -8.04 -4.80
CA GLY A 219 -23.65 -7.39 -5.69
C GLY A 219 -22.79 -8.39 -6.45
N LEU A 220 -22.12 -7.92 -7.50
CA LEU A 220 -21.29 -8.79 -8.36
C LEU A 220 -19.95 -9.19 -7.71
N TYR A 221 -19.43 -8.37 -6.81
CA TYR A 221 -18.06 -8.49 -6.31
C TYR A 221 -18.00 -8.40 -4.79
N VAL A 222 -16.98 -9.02 -4.21
CA VAL A 222 -16.61 -8.91 -2.79
C VAL A 222 -15.58 -7.81 -2.63
N GLU A 223 -15.78 -6.94 -1.65
CA GLU A 223 -14.78 -5.94 -1.29
C GLU A 223 -13.62 -6.61 -0.50
N PRO A 224 -12.36 -6.54 -0.99
CA PRO A 224 -11.23 -7.25 -0.37
C PRO A 224 -10.92 -6.89 1.09
N VAL A 225 -11.03 -5.61 1.46
CA VAL A 225 -10.81 -5.11 2.82
C VAL A 225 -11.89 -5.62 3.77
N GLN A 226 -13.17 -5.61 3.36
CA GLN A 226 -14.26 -6.19 4.14
C GLN A 226 -14.02 -7.69 4.38
N LEU A 227 -13.68 -8.41 3.30
CA LEU A 227 -13.35 -9.82 3.38
C LEU A 227 -12.21 -10.09 4.37
N GLN A 228 -11.12 -9.32 4.25
CA GLN A 228 -9.98 -9.46 5.13
C GLN A 228 -10.36 -9.21 6.60
N VAL A 229 -11.13 -8.15 6.88
CA VAL A 229 -11.54 -7.81 8.24
C VAL A 229 -12.35 -8.92 8.88
N VAL A 230 -13.29 -9.52 8.12
CA VAL A 230 -14.09 -10.64 8.62
C VAL A 230 -13.22 -11.88 8.83
N CYS A 231 -12.40 -12.26 7.85
CA CYS A 231 -11.50 -13.41 7.96
C CYS A 231 -10.51 -13.26 9.12
N HIS A 232 -9.95 -12.07 9.32
CA HIS A 232 -9.04 -11.79 10.43
C HIS A 232 -9.73 -11.94 11.79
N ARG A 233 -11.00 -11.53 11.88
CA ARG A 233 -11.81 -11.70 13.10
C ARG A 233 -12.14 -13.16 13.36
N LEU A 234 -12.58 -13.90 12.32
CA LEU A 234 -12.80 -15.35 12.42
C LEU A 234 -11.55 -16.02 12.96
N TRP A 235 -10.42 -15.78 12.31
CA TRP A 235 -9.14 -16.36 12.69
C TRP A 235 -8.73 -16.04 14.13
N GLY A 236 -9.01 -14.82 14.60
CA GLY A 236 -8.72 -14.38 15.96
C GLY A 236 -9.61 -15.00 17.03
N SER A 237 -10.82 -15.45 16.68
CA SER A 237 -11.78 -16.06 17.62
C SER A 237 -11.71 -17.58 17.72
N LEU A 238 -11.02 -18.26 16.79
CA LEU A 238 -10.89 -19.71 16.79
C LEU A 238 -10.11 -20.22 18.01
N ASN A 239 -10.52 -21.36 18.58
CA ASN A 239 -9.65 -22.06 19.51
C ASN A 239 -8.51 -22.70 18.73
N ARG A 240 -7.31 -22.70 19.31
CA ARG A 240 -6.11 -23.24 18.63
C ARG A 240 -6.14 -24.75 18.38
N ALA A 241 -7.10 -25.45 18.99
CA ALA A 241 -7.34 -26.87 18.73
C ALA A 241 -8.25 -27.12 17.53
N ASP A 242 -8.96 -26.10 17.05
CA ASP A 242 -9.91 -26.21 15.96
C ASP A 242 -9.14 -26.25 14.63
N ASN A 243 -9.42 -27.27 13.82
CA ASN A 243 -8.84 -27.44 12.48
C ASN A 243 -9.88 -27.27 11.37
N GLU A 244 -11.05 -26.75 11.71
CA GLU A 244 -12.16 -26.50 10.80
C GLU A 244 -12.85 -25.17 11.13
N ILE A 245 -13.27 -24.44 10.11
CA ILE A 245 -14.09 -23.23 10.18
C ILE A 245 -15.37 -23.51 9.38
N GLY A 246 -16.50 -23.60 10.07
CA GLY A 246 -17.80 -23.93 9.51
C GLY A 246 -18.84 -22.82 9.67
N LEU A 247 -20.11 -23.15 9.39
CA LEU A 247 -21.22 -22.20 9.46
C LEU A 247 -21.48 -21.67 10.89
N ASP A 248 -21.21 -22.48 11.91
CA ASP A 248 -21.44 -22.06 13.30
C ASP A 248 -20.43 -21.01 13.76
N ASP A 249 -19.20 -21.04 13.23
CA ASP A 249 -18.20 -19.99 13.47
C ASP A 249 -18.62 -18.65 12.87
N LEU A 250 -19.24 -18.67 11.67
CA LEU A 250 -19.77 -17.47 11.04
C LEU A 250 -20.90 -16.84 11.87
N LYS A 251 -21.82 -17.66 12.39
CA LYS A 251 -22.90 -17.18 13.28
C LYS A 251 -22.34 -16.50 14.52
N GLY A 252 -21.22 -17.00 15.05
CA GLY A 252 -20.53 -16.42 16.21
C GLY A 252 -20.01 -15.00 15.98
N ILE A 253 -19.69 -14.62 14.74
CA ILE A 253 -19.27 -13.25 14.39
C ILE A 253 -20.44 -12.27 14.30
N GLY A 254 -21.64 -12.77 14.00
CA GLY A 254 -22.82 -11.95 13.80
C GLY A 254 -22.80 -11.21 12.47
N ASN A 255 -23.36 -9.99 12.45
CA ASN A 255 -23.63 -9.30 11.19
C ASN A 255 -22.34 -8.83 10.49
N VAL A 256 -22.01 -9.52 9.39
CA VAL A 256 -20.89 -9.22 8.48
C VAL A 256 -20.90 -7.76 8.02
N ASN A 257 -22.08 -7.15 7.82
CA ASN A 257 -22.23 -5.74 7.42
C ASN A 257 -21.71 -4.76 8.49
N ASN A 258 -21.62 -5.17 9.76
CA ASN A 258 -21.06 -4.37 10.85
C ASN A 258 -19.58 -4.66 11.12
N ALA A 259 -18.97 -5.64 10.45
CA ALA A 259 -17.63 -6.12 10.76
C ALA A 259 -16.57 -5.02 10.67
N LEU A 260 -16.66 -4.12 9.68
CA LEU A 260 -15.76 -2.97 9.57
C LEU A 260 -15.92 -2.00 10.75
N ALA A 261 -17.15 -1.66 11.12
CA ALA A 261 -17.41 -0.72 12.20
C ALA A 261 -16.90 -1.26 13.54
N ASP A 262 -17.13 -2.53 13.81
CA ASP A 262 -16.68 -3.16 15.04
C ASP A 262 -15.17 -3.41 15.02
N TYR A 263 -14.58 -3.73 13.86
CA TYR A 263 -13.12 -3.83 13.73
C TYR A 263 -12.46 -2.48 14.01
N TYR A 264 -13.00 -1.40 13.42
CA TYR A 264 -12.55 -0.04 13.71
C TYR A 264 -12.63 0.29 15.20
N LYS A 265 -13.77 0.00 15.86
CA LYS A 265 -13.91 0.19 17.31
C LYS A 265 -12.86 -0.58 18.11
N LEU A 266 -12.65 -1.86 17.77
CA LEU A 266 -11.67 -2.73 18.43
C LEU A 266 -10.25 -2.18 18.28
N GLN A 267 -9.85 -1.79 17.06
CA GLN A 267 -8.51 -1.27 16.81
C GLN A 267 -8.28 0.07 17.51
N VAL A 268 -9.29 0.95 17.55
CA VAL A 268 -9.21 2.20 18.32
C VAL A 268 -8.97 1.92 19.81
N ALA A 269 -9.66 0.95 20.39
CA ALA A 269 -9.46 0.54 21.78
C ALA A 269 -8.05 -0.04 22.01
N VAL A 270 -7.56 -0.90 21.12
CA VAL A 270 -6.21 -1.49 21.20
C VAL A 270 -5.12 -0.41 21.12
N VAL A 271 -5.22 0.52 20.17
CA VAL A 271 -4.26 1.62 20.02
C VAL A 271 -4.32 2.56 21.23
N SER A 272 -5.52 2.86 21.73
CA SER A 272 -5.72 3.66 22.95
C SER A 272 -5.01 3.02 24.14
N ALA A 273 -5.20 1.70 24.35
CA ALA A 273 -4.54 0.98 25.43
C ALA A 273 -3.01 0.95 25.29
N LYS A 274 -2.49 0.79 24.06
CA LYS A 274 -1.05 0.71 23.78
C LYS A 274 -0.33 2.05 23.92
N THR A 275 -0.99 3.15 23.53
CA THR A 275 -0.37 4.48 23.44
C THR A 275 -0.76 5.42 24.59
N GLY A 276 -1.83 5.11 25.32
CA GLY A 276 -2.42 6.00 26.33
C GLY A 276 -3.24 7.17 25.74
N VAL A 277 -3.35 7.28 24.42
CA VAL A 277 -4.16 8.31 23.75
C VAL A 277 -5.63 7.94 23.85
N ARG A 278 -6.49 8.87 24.31
CA ARG A 278 -7.94 8.63 24.42
C ARG A 278 -8.56 8.27 23.07
N GLU A 279 -9.45 7.27 23.06
CA GLU A 279 -10.18 6.87 21.84
C GLU A 279 -10.82 8.03 21.08
N ARG A 280 -11.41 9.00 21.79
CA ARG A 280 -12.00 10.20 21.17
C ARG A 280 -10.99 10.97 20.31
N ALA A 281 -9.77 11.16 20.81
CA ALA A 281 -8.73 11.88 20.08
C ALA A 281 -8.27 11.10 18.84
N ILE A 282 -8.22 9.77 18.94
CA ILE A 282 -7.93 8.89 17.81
C ILE A 282 -9.03 9.05 16.73
N ARG A 283 -10.30 8.95 17.12
CA ARG A 283 -11.44 9.10 16.19
C ARG A 283 -11.49 10.49 15.54
N GLU A 284 -11.32 11.55 16.33
CA GLU A 284 -11.26 12.92 15.80
C GLU A 284 -10.08 13.12 14.84
N TRP A 285 -8.96 12.43 15.05
CA TRP A 285 -7.84 12.46 14.12
C TRP A 285 -8.18 11.78 12.79
N PHE A 286 -8.80 10.59 12.80
CA PHE A 286 -9.30 9.94 11.58
C PHE A 286 -10.24 10.87 10.79
N ASP A 287 -11.24 11.44 11.48
CA ASP A 287 -12.22 12.35 10.86
C ASP A 287 -11.60 13.60 10.25
N ARG A 288 -10.53 14.13 10.84
CA ARG A 288 -9.89 15.38 10.38
C ARG A 288 -8.77 15.17 9.37
N LYS A 289 -8.09 14.02 9.42
CA LYS A 289 -6.84 13.79 8.67
C LYS A 289 -6.95 12.74 7.58
N LEU A 290 -7.89 11.79 7.70
CA LEU A 290 -7.99 10.65 6.77
C LEU A 290 -9.29 10.62 5.98
N ILE A 291 -10.38 11.17 6.52
CA ILE A 291 -11.64 11.31 5.80
C ILE A 291 -11.66 12.68 5.13
N THR A 292 -11.35 12.73 3.84
CA THR A 292 -11.52 13.93 3.02
C THR A 292 -13.02 14.19 2.85
N LYS A 293 -13.48 15.38 3.21
CA LYS A 293 -14.84 15.85 2.90
C LYS A 293 -14.98 16.22 1.42
#